data_AF-A0AA90H4J9-F1
#
_entry.id   AF-A0AA90H4J9-F1
#
_cell.length_a   1.000
_cell.length_b   1.000
_cell.length_c   1.000
_cell.angle_alpha   90.00
_cell.angle_beta   90.00
_cell.angle_gamma   90.00
#
_symmetry.space_group_name_H-M   'P 1'
#
loop_
_entity.id
_entity.type
_entity.pdbx_description
1 polymer ?
#
loop_
_entity_poly.entity_id
_entity_poly.type
_entity_poly.pdbx_seq_one_letter_code
_entity_poly.pdbx_strand_id
1 'polypeptide(L)'
;MPTAVVTQWSDGHGDGTGPGDWPTSSASLPSLVAGMLGDLDPRPGDRVLEIGTGTGWNAALLARRLGPDHVTTIELDRTVADKAAARLTAAGSPPRVVVGDGAHGCPDTAPHDGVLATCSVTSIPPAWLEQTRPGGRIVAPYSPLLAGGRIVRLTVSSPTRAEGRFVRPSAFMRLRGHRYSGTPADRYMNGDWPAGADRSWTRLDPADALRYDWAAALAVGLTLPDLYQRRTAYGDGWTWWLFDTAVTSWATVDAIPDTERYDVRQHGPRRLWDEIENAWDQWQKAGWPGVERYGLTVDGTTHTAWLDTPDNPLHH
;
A
#
# COMPACT_ATOMS: atom_id res chain seq x y z
N MET A 1 -19.45 9.45 -14.23
CA MET A 1 -18.03 9.07 -14.12
C MET A 1 -17.97 7.64 -13.59
N PRO A 2 -17.24 6.69 -14.22
CA PRO A 2 -17.11 5.35 -13.67
C PRO A 2 -16.35 5.38 -12.33
N THR A 3 -16.94 4.79 -11.29
CA THR A 3 -16.37 4.69 -9.93
C THR A 3 -15.95 3.25 -9.64
N ALA A 4 -15.10 3.04 -8.62
CA ALA A 4 -14.87 1.70 -8.10
C ALA A 4 -16.17 1.13 -7.53
N VAL A 5 -16.36 -0.19 -7.63
CA VAL A 5 -17.53 -0.90 -7.10
C VAL A 5 -17.06 -1.92 -6.10
N VAL A 6 -17.48 -1.82 -4.84
CA VAL A 6 -17.17 -2.84 -3.82
C VAL A 6 -17.96 -4.11 -4.14
N THR A 7 -17.25 -5.24 -4.20
CA THR A 7 -17.79 -6.55 -4.58
C THR A 7 -17.81 -7.54 -3.42
N GLN A 8 -17.10 -7.26 -2.33
CA GLN A 8 -17.14 -8.03 -1.08
C GLN A 8 -16.85 -7.13 0.11
N TRP A 9 -17.47 -7.46 1.24
CA TRP A 9 -17.30 -6.81 2.53
C TRP A 9 -17.01 -7.86 3.61
N SER A 10 -16.25 -7.45 4.64
CA SER A 10 -15.90 -8.24 5.82
C SER A 10 -15.44 -9.68 5.51
N ASP A 11 -14.65 -9.87 4.44
CA ASP A 11 -14.14 -11.15 3.96
C ASP A 11 -15.24 -12.21 3.72
N GLY A 12 -16.46 -11.76 3.44
CA GLY A 12 -17.62 -12.64 3.24
C GLY A 12 -18.31 -13.12 4.52
N HIS A 13 -17.89 -12.63 5.70
CA HIS A 13 -18.48 -12.98 7.00
C HIS A 13 -19.73 -12.16 7.40
N GLY A 14 -20.35 -11.46 6.44
CA GLY A 14 -21.58 -10.70 6.70
C GLY A 14 -22.80 -11.61 6.83
N ASP A 15 -23.78 -11.18 7.62
CA ASP A 15 -25.08 -11.84 7.80
C ASP A 15 -26.03 -11.72 6.59
N GLY A 16 -25.56 -11.09 5.51
CA GLY A 16 -26.32 -10.87 4.28
C GLY A 16 -27.33 -9.72 4.34
N THR A 17 -27.43 -8.98 5.45
CA THR A 17 -28.45 -7.93 5.66
C THR A 17 -27.93 -6.50 5.45
N GLY A 18 -26.65 -6.33 5.13
CA GLY A 18 -26.04 -5.04 4.82
C GLY A 18 -24.65 -5.18 4.20
N PRO A 19 -24.01 -4.05 3.84
CA PRO A 19 -22.67 -4.05 3.24
C PRO A 19 -21.55 -4.46 4.22
N GLY A 20 -21.78 -5.21 5.30
CA GLY A 20 -20.72 -5.49 6.29
C GLY A 20 -20.05 -4.23 6.85
N ASP A 21 -18.95 -4.41 7.58
CA ASP A 21 -18.30 -3.32 8.33
C ASP A 21 -17.17 -2.64 7.53
N TRP A 22 -16.47 -3.39 6.67
CA TRP A 22 -15.37 -2.85 5.86
C TRP A 22 -15.23 -3.56 4.51
N PRO A 23 -14.89 -2.83 3.44
CA PRO A 23 -14.76 -3.40 2.11
C PRO A 23 -13.51 -4.29 2.04
N THR A 24 -13.59 -5.41 1.31
CA THR A 24 -12.51 -6.42 1.22
C THR A 24 -12.19 -6.86 -0.20
N SER A 25 -13.10 -6.61 -1.15
CA SER A 25 -12.86 -6.77 -2.60
C SER A 25 -13.60 -5.69 -3.38
N SER A 26 -13.04 -5.23 -4.49
CA SER A 26 -13.69 -4.28 -5.38
C SER A 26 -13.28 -4.46 -6.84
N ALA A 27 -14.17 -4.06 -7.75
CA ALA A 27 -13.78 -3.69 -9.09
C ALA A 27 -13.12 -2.31 -9.04
N SER A 28 -11.82 -2.26 -9.33
CA SER A 28 -11.02 -1.03 -9.29
C SER A 28 -11.44 -0.04 -10.38
N LEU A 29 -11.15 1.25 -10.15
CA LEU A 29 -11.40 2.32 -11.12
C LEU A 29 -10.76 1.96 -12.48
N PRO A 30 -11.53 1.93 -13.59
CA PRO A 30 -11.01 1.50 -14.88
C PRO A 30 -9.78 2.28 -15.37
N SER A 31 -9.72 3.60 -15.10
CA SER A 31 -8.57 4.44 -15.45
C SER A 31 -7.30 4.07 -14.67
N LEU A 32 -7.43 3.67 -13.41
CA LEU A 32 -6.30 3.22 -12.60
C LEU A 32 -5.78 1.87 -13.09
N VAL A 33 -6.70 0.94 -13.40
CA VAL A 33 -6.35 -0.36 -14.00
C VAL A 33 -5.62 -0.17 -15.33
N ALA A 34 -6.13 0.68 -16.22
CA ALA A 34 -5.47 0.98 -17.49
C ALA A 34 -4.07 1.58 -17.29
N GLY A 35 -3.90 2.47 -16.31
CA GLY A 35 -2.59 3.03 -15.96
C GLY A 35 -1.60 1.96 -15.47
N MET A 36 -2.04 1.03 -14.61
CA MET A 36 -1.20 -0.06 -14.10
C MET A 36 -0.83 -1.07 -15.19
N LEU A 37 -1.74 -1.37 -16.12
CA LEU A 37 -1.44 -2.16 -17.31
C LEU A 37 -0.42 -1.45 -18.21
N GLY A 38 -0.51 -0.12 -18.34
CA GLY A 38 0.48 0.70 -19.04
C GLY A 38 1.87 0.63 -18.39
N ASP A 39 1.95 0.69 -17.07
CA ASP A 39 3.23 0.56 -16.34
C ASP A 39 3.84 -0.83 -16.46
N LEU A 40 2.99 -1.85 -16.47
CA LEU A 40 3.40 -3.23 -16.67
C LEU A 40 3.96 -3.41 -18.08
N ASP A 41 3.49 -2.63 -19.07
CA ASP A 41 3.87 -2.67 -20.48
C ASP A 41 3.92 -4.12 -21.03
N PRO A 42 2.81 -4.89 -20.98
CA PRO A 42 2.79 -6.28 -21.39
C PRO A 42 3.04 -6.43 -22.89
N ARG A 43 4.06 -7.21 -23.26
CA ARG A 43 4.49 -7.44 -24.64
C ARG A 43 4.05 -8.81 -25.14
N PRO A 44 3.83 -9.00 -26.45
CA PRO A 44 3.49 -10.32 -26.99
C PRO A 44 4.51 -11.38 -26.55
N GLY A 45 4.02 -12.49 -26.02
CA GLY A 45 4.85 -13.58 -25.49
C GLY A 45 5.17 -13.48 -23.99
N ASP A 46 4.95 -12.32 -23.35
CA ASP A 46 5.18 -12.16 -21.92
C ASP A 46 4.24 -13.07 -21.11
N ARG A 47 4.74 -13.70 -20.05
CA ARG A 47 3.98 -14.40 -19.01
C ARG A 47 3.73 -13.46 -17.84
N VAL A 48 2.47 -13.30 -17.45
CA VAL A 48 2.08 -12.39 -16.37
C VAL A 48 1.41 -13.14 -15.22
N LEU A 49 1.84 -12.84 -14.00
CA LEU A 49 1.14 -13.19 -12.77
C LEU A 49 0.36 -11.97 -12.26
N GLU A 50 -0.95 -12.11 -12.15
CA GLU A 50 -1.81 -11.16 -11.46
C GLU A 50 -2.06 -11.61 -10.02
N ILE A 51 -1.86 -10.72 -9.05
CA ILE A 51 -2.18 -10.94 -7.63
C ILE A 51 -3.46 -10.20 -7.25
N GLY A 52 -4.52 -10.94 -6.93
CA GLY A 52 -5.84 -10.40 -6.59
C GLY A 52 -6.82 -10.49 -7.76
N THR A 53 -7.27 -11.70 -8.09
CA THR A 53 -8.20 -11.92 -9.23
C THR A 53 -9.46 -11.07 -9.12
N GLY A 54 -10.06 -10.96 -7.93
CA GLY A 54 -11.27 -10.17 -7.69
C GLY A 54 -12.41 -10.54 -8.65
N THR A 55 -12.79 -9.62 -9.54
CA THR A 55 -13.84 -9.88 -10.54
C THR A 55 -13.39 -10.72 -11.74
N GLY A 56 -12.08 -10.87 -11.95
CA GLY A 56 -11.47 -11.43 -13.16
C GLY A 56 -11.35 -10.46 -14.33
N TRP A 57 -11.78 -9.20 -14.18
CA TRP A 57 -11.78 -8.23 -15.28
C TRP A 57 -10.36 -7.94 -15.81
N ASN A 58 -9.42 -7.66 -14.90
CA ASN A 58 -8.05 -7.34 -15.31
C ASN A 58 -7.31 -8.57 -15.86
N ALA A 59 -7.53 -9.76 -15.28
CA ALA A 59 -7.12 -11.04 -15.87
C ALA A 59 -7.59 -11.20 -17.33
N ALA A 60 -8.86 -10.85 -17.63
CA ALA A 60 -9.42 -10.94 -18.98
C ALA A 60 -8.74 -9.97 -19.96
N LEU A 61 -8.41 -8.75 -19.52
CA LEU A 61 -7.69 -7.77 -20.34
C LEU A 61 -6.28 -8.27 -20.68
N LEU A 62 -5.56 -8.81 -19.69
CA LEU A 62 -4.25 -9.44 -19.89
C LEU A 62 -4.35 -10.63 -20.83
N ALA A 63 -5.31 -11.54 -20.62
CA ALA A 63 -5.51 -12.72 -21.45
C ALA A 63 -5.85 -12.35 -22.90
N ARG A 64 -6.63 -11.30 -23.13
CA ARG A 64 -6.90 -10.78 -24.47
C ARG A 64 -5.64 -10.21 -25.14
N ARG A 65 -4.73 -9.60 -24.37
CA ARG A 65 -3.52 -8.97 -24.87
C ARG A 65 -2.37 -9.95 -25.16
N LEU A 66 -2.23 -10.96 -24.31
CA LEU A 66 -1.09 -11.89 -24.27
C LEU A 66 -1.43 -13.31 -24.74
N GLY A 67 -2.72 -13.67 -24.74
CA GLY A 67 -3.19 -15.05 -24.81
C GLY A 67 -3.48 -15.60 -23.41
N PRO A 68 -4.53 -16.43 -23.23
CA PRO A 68 -4.90 -16.96 -21.91
C PRO A 68 -3.82 -17.83 -21.27
N ASP A 69 -3.06 -18.59 -22.07
CA ASP A 69 -1.98 -19.47 -21.59
C ASP A 69 -0.79 -18.71 -21.00
N HIS A 70 -0.72 -17.41 -21.24
CA HIS A 70 0.34 -16.52 -20.74
C HIS A 70 -0.04 -15.80 -19.45
N VAL A 71 -1.26 -16.03 -18.92
CA VAL A 71 -1.76 -15.30 -17.75
C VAL A 71 -2.15 -16.27 -16.65
N THR A 72 -1.58 -16.04 -15.46
CA THR A 72 -2.02 -16.67 -14.22
C THR A 72 -2.56 -15.58 -13.31
N THR A 73 -3.70 -15.82 -12.67
CA THR A 73 -4.30 -14.90 -11.69
C THR A 73 -4.60 -15.64 -10.40
N ILE A 74 -4.18 -15.09 -9.27
CA ILE A 74 -4.31 -15.72 -7.95
C ILE A 74 -5.23 -14.93 -7.03
N GLU A 75 -6.14 -15.64 -6.35
CA GLU A 75 -7.09 -15.08 -5.39
C GLU A 75 -7.11 -15.93 -4.13
N LEU A 76 -7.07 -15.26 -2.98
CA LEU A 76 -7.04 -15.94 -1.68
C LEU A 76 -8.42 -16.47 -1.28
N ASP A 77 -9.47 -15.75 -1.65
CA ASP A 77 -10.85 -16.16 -1.38
C ASP A 77 -11.38 -17.13 -2.44
N ARG A 78 -11.59 -18.40 -2.05
CA ARG A 78 -12.13 -19.44 -2.94
C ARG A 78 -13.44 -19.03 -3.61
N THR A 79 -14.37 -18.41 -2.87
CA THR A 79 -15.68 -18.03 -3.42
C THR A 79 -15.53 -16.93 -4.47
N VAL A 80 -14.62 -15.99 -4.25
CA VAL A 80 -14.30 -14.93 -5.23
C VAL A 80 -13.62 -15.55 -6.46
N ALA A 81 -12.66 -16.44 -6.26
CA ALA A 81 -11.94 -17.13 -7.33
C ALA A 81 -12.87 -17.96 -8.23
N ASP A 82 -13.77 -18.76 -7.64
CA ASP A 82 -14.73 -19.60 -8.38
C ASP A 82 -15.69 -18.73 -9.22
N LYS A 83 -16.16 -17.61 -8.66
CA LYS A 83 -16.99 -16.63 -9.39
C LYS A 83 -16.22 -15.97 -10.53
N ALA A 84 -14.94 -15.63 -10.33
CA ALA A 84 -14.11 -15.05 -11.37
C ALA A 84 -13.85 -16.06 -12.50
N ALA A 85 -13.51 -17.31 -12.17
CA ALA A 85 -13.30 -18.38 -13.13
C ALA A 85 -14.53 -18.66 -14.01
N ALA A 86 -15.72 -18.67 -13.41
CA ALA A 86 -16.98 -18.80 -14.14
C ALA A 86 -17.19 -17.65 -15.14
N ARG A 87 -16.95 -16.39 -14.72
CA ARG A 87 -17.07 -15.21 -15.61
C ARG A 87 -16.05 -15.23 -16.75
N LEU A 88 -14.81 -15.58 -16.44
CA LEU A 88 -13.73 -15.69 -17.41
C LEU A 88 -14.00 -16.77 -18.46
N THR A 89 -14.54 -17.90 -18.03
CA THR A 89 -14.98 -19.00 -18.92
C THR A 89 -16.13 -18.54 -19.81
N ALA A 90 -17.15 -17.88 -19.26
CA ALA A 90 -18.27 -17.33 -20.02
C ALA A 90 -17.84 -16.25 -21.04
N ALA A 91 -16.76 -15.53 -20.75
CA ALA A 91 -16.16 -14.54 -21.67
C ALA A 91 -15.31 -15.18 -22.80
N GLY A 92 -15.09 -16.50 -22.77
CA GLY A 92 -14.37 -17.24 -23.82
C GLY A 92 -12.87 -16.99 -23.87
N SER A 93 -12.27 -16.47 -22.80
CA SER A 93 -10.81 -16.25 -22.72
C SER A 93 -10.30 -16.55 -21.31
N PRO A 94 -10.43 -17.80 -20.81
CA PRO A 94 -10.09 -18.11 -19.43
C PRO A 94 -8.56 -18.26 -19.25
N PRO A 95 -7.89 -17.35 -18.51
CA PRO A 95 -6.55 -17.62 -18.00
C PRO A 95 -6.59 -18.65 -16.86
N ARG A 96 -5.42 -19.09 -16.40
CA ARG A 96 -5.32 -19.95 -15.21
C ARG A 96 -5.71 -19.16 -13.96
N VAL A 97 -6.79 -19.56 -13.29
CA VAL A 97 -7.20 -19.02 -11.98
C VAL A 97 -6.71 -19.95 -10.87
N VAL A 98 -6.00 -19.39 -9.90
CA VAL A 98 -5.44 -20.13 -8.75
C VAL A 98 -6.08 -19.63 -7.46
N VAL A 99 -6.47 -20.56 -6.58
CA VAL A 99 -6.84 -20.24 -5.21
C VAL A 99 -5.60 -20.34 -4.33
N GLY A 100 -5.17 -19.24 -3.73
CA GLY A 100 -3.98 -19.23 -2.88
C GLY A 100 -3.58 -17.84 -2.40
N ASP A 101 -2.60 -17.80 -1.51
CA ASP A 101 -2.07 -16.54 -0.99
C ASP A 101 -1.06 -15.93 -1.98
N GLY A 102 -1.47 -14.82 -2.58
CA GLY A 102 -0.67 -14.05 -3.51
C GLY A 102 0.68 -13.55 -2.97
N ALA A 103 0.87 -13.49 -1.65
CA ALA A 103 2.19 -13.20 -1.06
C ALA A 103 3.27 -14.23 -1.48
N HIS A 104 2.86 -15.47 -1.78
CA HIS A 104 3.74 -16.57 -2.18
C HIS A 104 3.87 -16.70 -3.72
N GLY A 105 3.22 -15.81 -4.48
CA GLY A 105 3.18 -15.88 -5.94
C GLY A 105 2.54 -17.17 -6.47
N CYS A 106 3.02 -17.64 -7.61
CA CYS A 106 2.64 -18.92 -8.21
C CYS A 106 3.88 -19.63 -8.81
N PRO A 107 4.63 -20.42 -8.02
CA PRO A 107 5.84 -21.11 -8.48
C PRO A 107 5.61 -22.02 -9.69
N ASP A 108 4.44 -22.67 -9.78
CA ASP A 108 4.06 -23.57 -10.87
C ASP A 108 4.06 -22.91 -12.26
N THR A 109 3.92 -21.59 -12.33
CA THR A 109 3.88 -20.84 -13.59
C THR A 109 5.03 -19.86 -13.75
N ALA A 110 5.95 -19.84 -12.79
CA ALA A 110 7.20 -19.10 -12.86
C ALA A 110 8.13 -19.71 -13.95
N PRO A 111 9.09 -18.94 -14.47
CA PRO A 111 9.27 -17.51 -14.23
C PRO A 111 8.25 -16.65 -14.98
N HIS A 112 7.94 -15.49 -14.42
CA HIS A 112 7.08 -14.47 -14.99
C HIS A 112 7.91 -13.34 -15.60
N ASP A 113 7.36 -12.72 -16.63
CA ASP A 113 7.90 -11.54 -17.28
C ASP A 113 7.35 -10.25 -16.64
N GLY A 114 6.19 -10.36 -15.98
CA GLY A 114 5.64 -9.32 -15.14
C GLY A 114 4.75 -9.85 -14.01
N VAL A 115 4.79 -9.18 -12.87
CA VAL A 115 3.86 -9.37 -11.75
C VAL A 115 3.06 -8.09 -11.58
N LEU A 116 1.74 -8.22 -11.53
CA LEU A 116 0.80 -7.13 -11.33
C LEU A 116 -0.08 -7.40 -10.11
N ALA A 117 0.11 -6.63 -9.04
CA ALA A 117 -0.75 -6.73 -7.87
C ALA A 117 -1.89 -5.71 -7.94
N THR A 118 -3.12 -6.17 -7.71
CA THR A 118 -4.34 -5.35 -7.60
C THR A 118 -4.82 -5.27 -6.14
N CYS A 119 -3.89 -5.46 -5.21
CA CYS A 119 -4.04 -5.25 -3.77
C CYS A 119 -2.78 -4.55 -3.25
N SER A 120 -2.91 -3.79 -2.15
CA SER A 120 -1.78 -3.04 -1.60
C SER A 120 -0.93 -3.86 -0.65
N VAL A 121 0.37 -3.58 -0.64
CA VAL A 121 1.36 -4.20 0.25
C VAL A 121 2.14 -3.14 1.02
N THR A 122 2.59 -3.50 2.23
CA THR A 122 3.52 -2.69 3.05
C THR A 122 4.98 -2.93 2.70
N SER A 123 5.27 -4.07 2.07
CA SER A 123 6.57 -4.51 1.60
C SER A 123 6.34 -5.42 0.39
N ILE A 124 7.24 -5.41 -0.59
CA ILE A 124 7.20 -6.31 -1.73
C ILE A 124 7.57 -7.73 -1.25
N PRO A 125 6.69 -8.74 -1.44
CA PRO A 125 6.99 -10.11 -1.06
C PRO A 125 8.21 -10.67 -1.83
N PRO A 126 9.16 -11.37 -1.16
CA PRO A 126 10.34 -11.95 -1.81
C PRO A 126 9.99 -12.88 -2.98
N ALA A 127 8.90 -13.65 -2.85
CA ALA A 127 8.42 -14.57 -3.88
C ALA A 127 8.13 -13.87 -5.22
N TRP A 128 7.74 -12.58 -5.21
CA TRP A 128 7.50 -11.83 -6.45
C TRP A 128 8.80 -11.56 -7.20
N LEU A 129 9.90 -11.32 -6.49
CA LEU A 129 11.23 -11.13 -7.11
C LEU A 129 11.78 -12.47 -7.58
N GLU A 130 11.71 -13.51 -6.74
CA GLU A 130 12.24 -14.84 -7.03
C GLU A 130 11.59 -15.47 -8.27
N GLN A 131 10.30 -15.20 -8.48
CA GLN A 131 9.52 -15.75 -9.59
C GLN A 131 9.53 -14.87 -10.83
N THR A 132 10.14 -13.69 -10.79
CA THR A 132 10.21 -12.78 -11.96
C THR A 132 11.60 -12.84 -12.59
N ARG A 133 11.67 -12.98 -13.92
CA ARG A 133 12.96 -12.97 -14.63
C ARG A 133 13.71 -11.64 -14.44
N PRO A 134 15.05 -11.64 -14.48
CA PRO A 134 15.80 -10.40 -14.69
C PRO A 134 15.29 -9.63 -15.92
N GLY A 135 15.10 -8.32 -15.76
CA GLY A 135 14.45 -7.43 -16.74
C GLY A 135 12.91 -7.44 -16.69
N GLY A 136 12.30 -8.37 -15.95
CA GLY A 136 10.87 -8.41 -15.67
C GLY A 136 10.43 -7.31 -14.70
N ARG A 137 9.12 -7.07 -14.63
CA ARG A 137 8.57 -5.91 -13.91
C ARG A 137 7.62 -6.33 -12.80
N ILE A 138 7.67 -5.62 -11.68
CA ILE A 138 6.68 -5.71 -10.61
C ILE A 138 5.94 -4.38 -10.56
N VAL A 139 4.62 -4.42 -10.72
CA VAL A 139 3.74 -3.25 -10.59
C VAL A 139 2.77 -3.53 -9.45
N ALA A 140 2.86 -2.72 -8.39
CA ALA A 140 2.08 -2.96 -7.19
C ALA A 140 1.70 -1.65 -6.48
N PRO A 141 0.50 -1.58 -5.88
CA PRO A 141 0.20 -0.57 -4.88
C PRO A 141 1.05 -0.82 -3.63
N TYR A 142 1.99 0.08 -3.35
CA TYR A 142 2.81 0.08 -2.14
C TYR A 142 2.27 1.13 -1.17
N SER A 143 1.92 0.73 0.04
CA SER A 143 1.31 1.59 1.04
C SER A 143 2.00 1.39 2.38
N PRO A 144 2.87 2.34 2.80
CA PRO A 144 3.35 2.41 4.18
C PRO A 144 2.19 2.38 5.18
N LEU A 145 2.47 2.08 6.44
CA LEU A 145 1.45 2.08 7.49
C LEU A 145 0.98 3.50 7.83
N LEU A 146 1.90 4.47 7.78
CA LEU A 146 1.65 5.87 8.06
C LEU A 146 0.92 6.61 6.92
N ALA A 147 1.00 6.11 5.67
CA ALA A 147 0.60 6.87 4.48
C ALA A 147 -0.26 6.08 3.48
N GLY A 148 -1.01 6.82 2.65
CA GLY A 148 -1.80 6.25 1.57
C GLY A 148 -0.94 5.63 0.46
N GLY A 149 -1.50 4.65 -0.25
CA GLY A 149 -0.76 3.85 -1.23
C GLY A 149 -0.36 4.59 -2.51
N ARG A 150 0.76 4.18 -3.11
CA ARG A 150 1.22 4.62 -4.43
C ARG A 150 1.54 3.41 -5.28
N ILE A 151 1.30 3.48 -6.58
CA ILE A 151 1.81 2.46 -7.49
C ILE A 151 3.33 2.60 -7.55
N VAL A 152 4.03 1.51 -7.25
CA VAL A 152 5.45 1.35 -7.52
C VAL A 152 5.62 0.46 -8.74
N ARG A 153 6.56 0.84 -9.62
CA ARG A 153 6.98 0.05 -10.78
C ARG A 153 8.46 -0.27 -10.59
N LEU A 154 8.75 -1.54 -10.34
CA LEU A 154 10.10 -2.06 -10.15
C LEU A 154 10.53 -2.89 -11.35
N THR A 155 11.82 -2.86 -11.66
CA THR A 155 12.47 -3.79 -12.59
C THR A 155 13.33 -4.75 -11.77
N VAL A 156 13.15 -6.05 -12.00
CA VAL A 156 13.89 -7.10 -11.32
C VAL A 156 15.27 -7.22 -11.99
N SER A 157 16.33 -7.16 -11.20
CA SER A 157 17.72 -7.34 -11.66
C SER A 157 18.26 -8.73 -11.32
N SER A 158 17.76 -9.32 -10.24
CA SER A 158 18.09 -10.68 -9.79
C SER A 158 16.94 -11.23 -8.91
N PRO A 159 16.94 -12.53 -8.57
CA PRO A 159 15.90 -13.14 -7.72
C PRO A 159 15.67 -12.45 -6.36
N THR A 160 16.63 -11.67 -5.88
CA THR A 160 16.52 -10.95 -4.60
C THR A 160 16.47 -9.44 -4.77
N ARG A 161 16.72 -8.89 -5.97
CA ARG A 161 16.91 -7.45 -6.14
C ARG A 161 16.05 -6.85 -7.23
N ALA A 162 15.28 -5.83 -6.87
CA ALA A 162 14.48 -5.03 -7.79
C ALA A 162 14.56 -3.54 -7.43
N GLU A 163 14.46 -2.67 -8.42
CA GLU A 163 14.47 -1.22 -8.19
C GLU A 163 13.55 -0.49 -9.16
N GLY A 164 13.06 0.68 -8.74
CA GLY A 164 12.26 1.53 -9.61
C GLY A 164 11.57 2.66 -8.87
N ARG A 165 10.52 3.21 -9.48
CA ARG A 165 9.91 4.48 -9.06
C ARG A 165 8.45 4.32 -8.65
N PHE A 166 8.00 5.24 -7.80
CA PHE A 166 6.57 5.48 -7.65
C PHE A 166 6.08 6.28 -8.87
N VAL A 167 4.90 5.92 -9.38
CA VAL A 167 4.43 6.46 -10.68
C VAL A 167 3.11 7.19 -10.58
N ARG A 168 2.26 6.81 -9.62
CA ARG A 168 1.03 7.54 -9.33
C ARG A 168 0.43 7.15 -8.00
N PRO A 169 -0.53 7.93 -7.54
CA PRO A 169 -1.32 7.52 -6.40
C PRO A 169 -2.31 6.38 -6.61
N SER A 170 -2.65 5.70 -5.52
CA SER A 170 -3.57 4.58 -5.54
C SER A 170 -4.25 4.35 -4.20
N ALA A 171 -5.48 3.83 -4.23
CA ALA A 171 -6.16 3.32 -3.04
C ALA A 171 -6.64 1.90 -3.35
N PHE A 172 -6.00 0.91 -2.74
CA PHE A 172 -6.31 -0.51 -2.89
C PHE A 172 -6.48 -1.17 -1.53
N MET A 173 -7.36 -2.15 -1.45
CA MET A 173 -7.46 -3.04 -0.29
C MET A 173 -6.11 -3.71 -0.06
N ARG A 174 -5.69 -3.81 1.21
CA ARG A 174 -4.43 -4.48 1.56
C ARG A 174 -4.55 -5.98 1.33
N LEU A 175 -3.48 -6.57 0.77
CA LEU A 175 -3.27 -8.02 0.77
C LEU A 175 -3.47 -8.55 2.20
N ARG A 176 -4.21 -9.66 2.38
CA ARG A 176 -4.71 -10.06 3.71
C ARG A 176 -3.60 -10.18 4.75
N GLY A 177 -2.45 -10.79 4.42
CA GLY A 177 -1.30 -10.90 5.31
C GLY A 177 -0.58 -9.58 5.63
N HIS A 178 -0.85 -8.51 4.87
CA HIS A 178 -0.29 -7.17 5.08
C HIS A 178 -1.30 -6.22 5.76
N ARG A 179 -2.47 -6.72 6.18
CA ARG A 179 -3.40 -5.96 6.99
C ARG A 179 -2.81 -5.84 8.40
N TYR A 180 -2.47 -4.61 8.78
CA TYR A 180 -2.01 -4.32 10.13
C TYR A 180 -3.22 -3.93 10.99
N SER A 181 -3.48 -4.71 12.06
CA SER A 181 -4.34 -4.29 13.15
C SER A 181 -3.47 -3.58 14.18
N GLY A 182 -3.58 -2.25 14.26
CA GLY A 182 -2.84 -1.47 15.25
C GLY A 182 -2.97 -2.03 16.66
N THR A 183 -1.87 -2.05 17.40
CA THR A 183 -1.89 -2.42 18.81
C THR A 183 -2.81 -1.45 19.58
N PRO A 184 -3.68 -1.95 20.48
CA PRO A 184 -4.52 -1.11 21.33
C PRO A 184 -3.69 -0.06 22.08
N ALA A 185 -4.18 1.19 22.10
CA ALA A 185 -3.43 2.33 22.61
C ALA A 185 -3.07 2.21 24.11
N ASP A 186 -3.87 1.49 24.89
CA ASP A 186 -3.62 1.19 26.29
C ASP A 186 -2.30 0.43 26.51
N ARG A 187 -1.79 -0.31 25.52
CA ARG A 187 -0.47 -0.95 25.62
C ARG A 187 0.69 0.04 25.58
N TYR A 188 0.47 1.24 25.05
CA TYR A 188 1.45 2.31 25.01
C TYR A 188 1.34 3.25 26.21
N MET A 189 0.16 3.31 26.84
CA MET A 189 -0.14 4.24 27.92
C MET A 189 0.10 3.57 29.28
N ASN A 190 1.19 3.94 29.95
CA ASN A 190 1.45 3.53 31.33
C ASN A 190 0.67 4.43 32.31
N GLY A 191 -0.60 4.12 32.52
CA GLY A 191 -1.48 4.81 33.49
C GLY A 191 -2.53 5.73 32.86
N ASP A 192 -3.19 6.52 33.70
CA ASP A 192 -4.27 7.42 33.26
C ASP A 192 -3.73 8.54 32.38
N TRP A 193 -4.53 8.95 31.39
CA TRP A 193 -4.23 10.09 30.53
C TRP A 193 -3.85 11.33 31.37
N PRO A 194 -2.72 12.00 31.08
CA PRO A 194 -1.91 11.92 29.86
C PRO A 194 -0.79 10.89 29.84
N ALA A 195 -0.83 9.89 30.73
CA ALA A 195 0.09 8.76 30.79
C ALA A 195 1.57 9.18 30.79
N GLY A 196 1.88 10.23 31.56
CA GLY A 196 3.25 10.77 31.68
C GLY A 196 3.81 11.39 30.40
N ALA A 197 2.97 11.79 29.46
CA ALA A 197 3.41 12.42 28.22
C ALA A 197 3.99 13.81 28.46
N ASP A 198 5.06 14.10 27.73
CA ASP A 198 5.54 15.46 27.58
C ASP A 198 4.60 16.22 26.65
N ARG A 199 4.38 17.48 26.97
CA ARG A 199 3.51 18.38 26.20
C ARG A 199 4.33 19.40 25.46
N SER A 200 4.08 19.54 24.17
CA SER A 200 4.62 20.58 23.30
C SER A 200 3.52 21.10 22.37
N TRP A 201 3.91 21.83 21.33
CA TRP A 201 2.98 22.37 20.37
C TRP A 201 3.63 22.50 18.99
N THR A 202 2.82 22.42 17.95
CA THR A 202 3.25 22.55 16.56
C THR A 202 2.39 23.55 15.80
N ARG A 203 2.91 24.05 14.67
CA ARG A 203 2.14 24.79 13.65
C ARG A 203 1.88 23.96 12.40
N LEU A 204 2.45 22.76 12.30
CA LEU A 204 2.20 21.84 11.20
C LEU A 204 0.84 21.16 11.43
N ASP A 205 -0.10 21.37 10.52
CA ASP A 205 -1.34 20.58 10.53
C ASP A 205 -0.98 19.12 10.20
N PRO A 206 -1.28 18.14 11.08
CA PRO A 206 -1.02 16.74 10.78
C PRO A 206 -1.71 16.26 9.50
N ALA A 207 -2.82 16.87 9.11
CA ALA A 207 -3.49 16.53 7.87
C ALA A 207 -2.69 16.90 6.63
N ASP A 208 -1.91 17.99 6.66
CA ASP A 208 -1.02 18.37 5.55
C ASP A 208 0.09 17.34 5.36
N ALA A 209 0.76 16.95 6.45
CA ALA A 209 1.86 16.00 6.42
C ALA A 209 1.44 14.56 6.11
N LEU A 210 0.24 14.15 6.53
CA LEU A 210 -0.14 12.73 6.57
C LEU A 210 -1.30 12.37 5.66
N ARG A 211 -2.01 13.33 5.05
CA ARG A 211 -3.26 13.03 4.33
C ARG A 211 -3.53 13.86 3.08
N TYR A 212 -3.51 15.18 3.17
CA TYR A 212 -3.99 16.06 2.10
C TYR A 212 -2.95 16.23 0.99
N ASP A 213 -1.67 16.40 1.35
CA ASP A 213 -0.61 16.35 0.37
C ASP A 213 -0.13 14.91 0.18
N TRP A 214 -0.36 14.39 -1.02
CA TRP A 214 -0.08 13.00 -1.34
C TRP A 214 1.43 12.77 -1.57
N ALA A 215 2.18 13.79 -1.97
CA ALA A 215 3.63 13.68 -2.07
C ALA A 215 4.27 13.75 -0.68
N ALA A 216 3.81 14.67 0.17
CA ALA A 216 4.29 14.76 1.54
C ALA A 216 3.99 13.49 2.34
N ALA A 217 2.75 13.00 2.31
CA ALA A 217 2.37 11.79 3.02
C ALA A 217 3.21 10.59 2.58
N LEU A 218 3.52 10.47 1.28
CA LEU A 218 4.44 9.43 0.80
C LEU A 218 5.84 9.63 1.37
N ALA A 219 6.40 10.83 1.26
CA ALA A 219 7.75 11.14 1.73
C ALA A 219 7.91 10.83 3.23
N VAL A 220 6.98 11.32 4.05
CA VAL A 220 6.95 11.07 5.49
C VAL A 220 6.78 9.58 5.78
N GLY A 221 5.84 8.91 5.10
CA GLY A 221 5.59 7.47 5.30
C GLY A 221 6.73 6.55 4.83
N LEU A 222 7.53 6.96 3.83
CA LEU A 222 8.73 6.24 3.39
C LEU A 222 9.91 6.47 4.33
N THR A 223 9.99 7.65 4.96
CA THR A 223 11.01 7.99 5.96
C THR A 223 10.74 7.28 7.29
N LEU A 224 9.46 7.11 7.63
CA LEU A 224 8.98 6.53 8.90
C LEU A 224 8.19 5.23 8.66
N PRO A 225 8.81 4.17 8.10
CA PRO A 225 8.10 2.98 7.64
C PRO A 225 7.52 2.14 8.79
N ASP A 226 8.03 2.33 10.00
CA ASP A 226 7.67 1.60 11.21
C ASP A 226 6.63 2.32 12.08
N LEU A 227 6.09 3.45 11.61
CA LEU A 227 5.01 4.17 12.27
C LEU A 227 3.67 3.88 11.62
N TYR A 228 2.62 3.92 12.45
CA TYR A 228 1.23 3.90 11.99
C TYR A 228 0.41 4.96 12.71
N GLN A 229 -0.74 5.29 12.12
CA GLN A 229 -1.62 6.31 12.66
C GLN A 229 -3.06 5.82 12.89
N ARG A 230 -3.73 6.46 13.84
CA ARG A 230 -5.18 6.34 14.07
C ARG A 230 -5.76 7.71 14.33
N ARG A 231 -7.01 7.95 13.93
CA ARG A 231 -7.67 9.23 14.18
C ARG A 231 -8.94 9.01 14.98
N THR A 232 -9.18 9.85 15.96
CA THR A 232 -10.39 9.86 16.78
C THR A 232 -11.00 11.26 16.74
N ALA A 233 -12.32 11.36 16.65
CA ALA A 233 -12.99 12.65 16.71
C ALA A 233 -12.71 13.32 18.06
N TYR A 234 -12.43 14.62 18.05
CA TYR A 234 -12.15 15.40 19.25
C TYR A 234 -12.66 16.83 19.07
N GLY A 235 -13.68 17.21 19.84
CA GLY A 235 -14.42 18.46 19.60
C GLY A 235 -14.95 18.51 18.16
N ASP A 236 -14.69 19.63 17.47
CA ASP A 236 -15.01 19.82 16.05
C ASP A 236 -13.89 19.33 15.10
N GLY A 237 -12.83 18.74 15.65
CA GLY A 237 -11.63 18.29 14.94
C GLY A 237 -11.28 16.82 15.17
N TRP A 238 -9.98 16.53 15.11
CA TRP A 238 -9.44 15.17 15.24
C TRP A 238 -8.20 15.14 16.12
N THR A 239 -8.12 14.15 17.00
CA THR A 239 -6.84 13.72 17.58
C THR A 239 -6.18 12.73 16.61
N TRP A 240 -4.98 13.06 16.17
CA TRP A 240 -4.11 12.21 15.37
C TRP A 240 -3.18 11.44 16.30
N TRP A 241 -3.44 10.15 16.45
CA TRP A 241 -2.58 9.25 17.19
C TRP A 241 -1.51 8.65 16.29
N LEU A 242 -0.30 8.59 16.81
CA LEU A 242 0.89 8.04 16.17
C LEU A 242 1.50 7.02 17.10
N PHE A 243 1.95 5.92 16.52
CA PHE A 243 2.50 4.79 17.26
C PHE A 243 3.62 4.14 16.45
N ASP A 244 4.64 3.63 17.13
CA ASP A 244 5.63 2.77 16.51
C ASP A 244 5.18 1.30 16.54
N THR A 245 5.59 0.53 15.54
CA THR A 245 5.25 -0.90 15.46
C THR A 245 5.93 -1.75 16.54
N ALA A 246 7.00 -1.24 17.17
CA ALA A 246 7.69 -1.88 18.28
C ALA A 246 6.97 -1.72 19.64
N VAL A 247 5.87 -0.95 19.69
CA VAL A 247 5.08 -0.72 20.90
C VAL A 247 5.90 -0.09 22.02
N THR A 248 6.68 0.94 21.69
CA THR A 248 7.54 1.64 22.66
C THR A 248 7.17 3.10 22.84
N SER A 249 6.64 3.74 21.80
CA SER A 249 6.44 5.19 21.76
C SER A 249 5.11 5.55 21.13
N TRP A 250 4.54 6.66 21.56
CA TRP A 250 3.31 7.20 20.99
C TRP A 250 3.34 8.73 20.98
N ALA A 251 2.57 9.32 20.07
CA ALA A 251 2.28 10.74 20.05
C ALA A 251 0.81 11.02 19.69
N THR A 252 0.31 12.17 20.11
CA THR A 252 -0.98 12.72 19.71
C THR A 252 -0.82 14.15 19.24
N VAL A 253 -1.56 14.52 18.19
CA VAL A 253 -1.76 15.91 17.80
C VAL A 253 -3.24 16.22 17.73
N ASP A 254 -3.70 17.16 18.54
CA ASP A 254 -5.09 17.61 18.53
C ASP A 254 -5.27 18.72 17.47
N ALA A 255 -5.76 18.32 16.30
CA ALA A 255 -6.00 19.19 15.16
C ALA A 255 -7.45 19.70 15.17
N ILE A 256 -7.63 20.90 15.71
CA ILE A 256 -8.92 21.59 15.75
C ILE A 256 -8.98 22.60 14.59
N PRO A 257 -10.07 22.65 13.80
CA PRO A 257 -10.22 23.64 12.72
C PRO A 257 -10.02 25.08 13.20
N ASP A 258 -9.57 25.94 12.30
CA ASP A 258 -9.39 27.39 12.52
C ASP A 258 -8.43 27.74 13.69
N THR A 259 -7.52 26.82 14.04
CA THR A 259 -6.43 27.08 14.99
C THR A 259 -5.08 27.14 14.27
N GLU A 260 -4.18 28.01 14.74
CA GLU A 260 -2.83 28.17 14.17
C GLU A 260 -1.76 27.31 14.89
N ARG A 261 -2.15 26.64 15.97
CA ARG A 261 -1.23 25.91 16.86
C ARG A 261 -1.93 24.72 17.48
N TYR A 262 -1.35 23.53 17.30
CA TYR A 262 -1.92 22.25 17.72
C TYR A 262 -1.20 21.69 18.95
N ASP A 263 -1.96 21.13 19.89
CA ASP A 263 -1.42 20.49 21.10
C ASP A 263 -0.73 19.19 20.71
N VAL A 264 0.52 19.01 21.12
CA VAL A 264 1.28 17.78 20.89
C VAL A 264 1.56 17.14 22.23
N ARG A 265 1.29 15.84 22.34
CA ARG A 265 1.70 15.02 23.49
C ARG A 265 2.39 13.79 23.01
N GLN A 266 3.50 13.43 23.64
CA GLN A 266 4.25 12.26 23.23
C GLN A 266 5.00 11.65 24.41
N HIS A 267 5.19 10.34 24.35
CA HIS A 267 5.82 9.55 25.39
C HIS A 267 6.54 8.35 24.78
N GLY A 268 7.59 7.89 25.45
CA GLY A 268 8.45 6.81 25.01
C GLY A 268 9.84 7.28 24.60
N PRO A 269 10.73 6.34 24.26
CA PRO A 269 12.11 6.64 23.85
C PRO A 269 12.21 7.42 22.52
N ARG A 270 11.16 7.39 21.69
CA ARG A 270 11.09 8.15 20.44
C ARG A 270 10.11 9.30 20.54
N ARG A 271 10.44 10.41 19.87
CA ARG A 271 9.62 11.61 19.78
C ARG A 271 8.91 11.61 18.43
N LEU A 272 7.87 10.78 18.32
CA LEU A 272 7.26 10.46 17.01
C LEU A 272 6.74 11.68 16.25
N TRP A 273 6.27 12.72 16.95
CA TRP A 273 5.84 13.94 16.25
C TRP A 273 7.03 14.75 15.74
N ASP A 274 8.10 14.87 16.54
CA ASP A 274 9.33 15.57 16.16
C ASP A 274 9.97 14.89 14.93
N GLU A 275 9.90 13.56 14.86
CA GLU A 275 10.32 12.76 13.69
C GLU A 275 9.50 13.07 12.43
N ILE A 276 8.17 13.24 12.57
CA ILE A 276 7.29 13.66 11.47
C ILE A 276 7.61 15.08 11.01
N GLU A 277 7.79 16.02 11.93
CA GLU A 277 8.18 17.40 11.60
C GLU A 277 9.52 17.42 10.86
N ASN A 278 10.49 16.64 11.31
CA ASN A 278 11.77 16.52 10.62
C ASN A 278 11.62 15.94 9.20
N ALA A 279 10.83 14.88 9.02
CA ALA A 279 10.58 14.30 7.70
C ALA A 279 9.85 15.29 6.77
N TRP A 280 8.89 16.04 7.30
CA TRP A 280 8.19 17.11 6.60
C TRP A 280 9.14 18.24 6.18
N ASP A 281 9.98 18.72 7.10
CA ASP A 281 10.97 19.76 6.83
C ASP A 281 11.98 19.32 5.76
N GLN A 282 12.39 18.05 5.78
CA GLN A 282 13.27 17.49 4.75
C GLN A 282 12.59 17.48 3.37
N TRP A 283 11.31 17.11 3.31
CA TRP A 283 10.52 17.17 2.07
C TRP A 283 10.40 18.60 1.54
N GLN A 284 10.14 19.59 2.42
CA GLN A 284 10.10 21.00 2.04
C GLN A 284 11.45 21.50 1.55
N LYS A 285 12.55 21.20 2.26
CA LYS A 285 13.93 21.56 1.87
C LYS A 285 14.34 20.94 0.53
N ALA A 286 13.79 19.77 0.19
CA ALA A 286 13.98 19.13 -1.11
C ALA A 286 13.16 19.79 -2.25
N GLY A 287 12.41 20.85 -1.95
CA GLY A 287 11.63 21.63 -2.91
C GLY A 287 10.28 21.01 -3.25
N TRP A 288 9.60 20.41 -2.25
CA TRP A 288 8.29 19.75 -2.42
C TRP A 288 8.28 18.72 -3.57
N PRO A 289 9.21 17.75 -3.58
CA PRO A 289 9.30 16.76 -4.64
C PRO A 289 7.99 16.00 -4.82
N GLY A 290 7.57 15.83 -6.07
CA GLY A 290 6.45 14.97 -6.43
C GLY A 290 6.78 13.49 -6.26
N VAL A 291 5.73 12.65 -6.28
CA VAL A 291 5.85 11.20 -6.03
C VAL A 291 6.79 10.50 -7.01
N GLU A 292 6.90 11.01 -8.25
CA GLU A 292 7.75 10.47 -9.32
C GLU A 292 9.25 10.59 -9.05
N ARG A 293 9.65 11.51 -8.16
CA ARG A 293 11.04 11.66 -7.73
C ARG A 293 11.42 10.58 -6.73
N TYR A 294 10.47 9.98 -6.05
CA TYR A 294 10.72 8.89 -5.11
C TYR A 294 10.87 7.55 -5.83
N GLY A 295 11.75 6.73 -5.31
CA GLY A 295 11.89 5.35 -5.72
C GLY A 295 12.17 4.40 -4.57
N LEU A 296 12.26 3.13 -4.92
CA LEU A 296 12.39 2.03 -3.99
C LEU A 296 13.37 1.01 -4.55
N THR A 297 14.33 0.62 -3.73
CA THR A 297 15.20 -0.53 -3.97
C THR A 297 14.85 -1.62 -2.97
N VAL A 298 14.58 -2.81 -3.49
CA VAL A 298 14.32 -4.02 -2.71
C VAL A 298 15.53 -4.91 -2.85
N ASP A 299 16.10 -5.36 -1.73
CA ASP A 299 17.18 -6.35 -1.68
C ASP A 299 16.90 -7.38 -0.59
N GLY A 300 16.51 -8.59 -1.01
CA GLY A 300 15.96 -9.62 -0.15
C GLY A 300 14.68 -9.14 0.52
N THR A 301 14.71 -8.96 1.84
CA THR A 301 13.61 -8.44 2.64
C THR A 301 13.72 -6.94 2.94
N THR A 302 14.87 -6.32 2.64
CA THR A 302 15.14 -4.91 2.92
C THR A 302 14.56 -4.02 1.84
N HIS A 303 13.91 -2.94 2.28
CA HIS A 303 13.27 -1.94 1.44
C HIS A 303 13.90 -0.58 1.70
N THR A 304 14.63 -0.05 0.73
CA THR A 304 15.28 1.26 0.83
C THR A 304 14.61 2.23 -0.12
N ALA A 305 13.87 3.19 0.43
CA ALA A 305 13.32 4.30 -0.33
C ALA A 305 14.40 5.35 -0.59
N TRP A 306 14.30 6.07 -1.70
CA TRP A 306 15.27 7.09 -2.10
C TRP A 306 14.61 8.24 -2.85
N LEU A 307 15.27 9.40 -2.86
CA LEU A 307 14.86 10.59 -3.61
C LEU A 307 15.79 10.80 -4.80
N ASP A 308 15.22 10.93 -6.00
CA ASP A 308 15.86 11.05 -7.31
C ASP A 308 16.68 9.86 -7.77
N THR A 309 17.59 9.34 -6.95
CA THR A 309 18.50 8.24 -7.30
C THR A 309 18.72 7.31 -6.11
N PRO A 310 19.00 6.00 -6.34
CA PRO A 310 19.34 5.06 -5.27
C PRO A 310 20.49 5.49 -4.34
N ASP A 311 21.41 6.33 -4.82
CA ASP A 311 22.53 6.86 -4.03
C ASP A 311 22.12 7.97 -3.04
N ASN A 312 20.84 8.37 -3.04
CA ASN A 312 20.25 9.33 -2.11
C ASN A 312 19.08 8.67 -1.32
N PRO A 313 19.39 7.66 -0.49
CA PRO A 313 18.40 6.98 0.34
C PRO A 313 17.74 7.93 1.34
N LEU A 314 16.46 7.68 1.63
CA LEU A 314 15.78 8.33 2.73
C LEU A 314 16.27 7.73 4.04
N HIS A 315 16.61 8.59 4.99
CA HIS A 315 17.07 8.20 6.31
C HIS A 315 16.14 8.78 7.37
N HIS A 316 15.83 7.95 8.37
CA HIS A 316 15.26 8.38 9.63
C HIS A 316 16.38 8.77 10.60
#